data_AF-A0A4T0JB11-F1
#
_entry.id   AF-A0A4T0JB11-F1
#
_cell.length_a   1.000
_cell.length_b   1.000
_cell.length_c   1.000
_cell.angle_alpha   90.00
_cell.angle_beta   90.00
_cell.angle_gamma   90.00
#
_symmetry.space_group_name_H-M   'P 1'
#
loop_
_entity.id
_entity.type
_entity.pdbx_description
1 polymer ?
#
loop_
_entity_poly.entity_id
_entity_poly.type
_entity_poly.pdbx_seq_one_letter_code
_entity_poly.pdbx_strand_id
1 'polypeptide(L)'
;MRPSTHNTDNASVSGDSFTEDEYDEHEHYGHSNRAKESNITKWTNFINWRNTSGSGSRGGSGDGSRSRSRNHNHNPTEAGRGRVISQSDTLEQEARLERDRSKFEAGVILHIESATQDTHQLIHAQSRRLDSVDSAADGVALRLDNVDAHINALDTQSDSVNARLEVIEKGSTNQSPHSDALADRIAAQDHLIHSLQLANQHHQHTISTQENQLCDLRSVVSKLQSDLRGLSVLALERIQGLEKSVEKNTEKNAEIKSERSLKEKAEKITENVVESNPDISNDKTTDRHTDNPNGTPYHRKITSFSSLRDENTPSSTTRSPAIKPPTTNPTNTKSPTKSQTPLRRPPGSPVKQSPAIQAKAKQFT
;
A
#
# COMPACT_ATOMS: atom_id res chain seq x y z
N MET A 1 -0.21 -12.58 -26.39
CA MET A 1 -0.20 -14.02 -26.03
C MET A 1 0.44 -14.20 -24.66
N ARG A 2 -0.38 -14.30 -23.61
CA ARG A 2 -0.04 -14.75 -22.25
C ARG A 2 -1.33 -15.38 -21.68
N PRO A 3 -1.31 -16.60 -21.12
CA PRO A 3 -2.51 -17.15 -20.49
C PRO A 3 -2.59 -16.66 -19.04
N SER A 4 -3.78 -16.18 -18.67
CA SER A 4 -4.19 -15.90 -17.30
C SER A 4 -4.89 -17.15 -16.77
N THR A 5 -4.38 -17.73 -15.69
CA THR A 5 -4.99 -18.87 -14.99
C THR A 5 -5.04 -18.57 -13.50
N HIS A 6 -6.23 -18.21 -13.02
CA HIS A 6 -6.70 -18.36 -11.64
C HIS A 6 -8.23 -18.40 -11.77
N ASN A 7 -8.85 -19.57 -11.90
CA ASN A 7 -9.18 -20.55 -10.86
C ASN A 7 -9.74 -19.89 -9.59
N THR A 8 -11.00 -19.47 -9.68
CA THR A 8 -11.87 -19.20 -8.55
C THR A 8 -12.73 -20.44 -8.33
N ASP A 9 -12.25 -21.33 -7.46
CA ASP A 9 -13.06 -22.40 -6.89
C ASP A 9 -14.09 -21.76 -5.94
N ASN A 10 -15.27 -21.48 -6.49
CA ASN A 10 -16.48 -21.22 -5.72
C ASN A 10 -16.92 -22.55 -5.09
N ALA A 11 -16.41 -22.83 -3.89
CA ALA A 11 -16.97 -23.85 -3.02
C ALA A 11 -18.33 -23.33 -2.52
N SER A 12 -19.38 -23.80 -3.20
CA SER A 12 -20.76 -23.74 -2.74
C SER A 12 -20.84 -24.25 -1.30
N VAL A 13 -21.04 -23.33 -0.35
CA VAL A 13 -21.50 -23.66 0.98
C VAL A 13 -22.94 -24.13 0.82
N SER A 14 -23.11 -25.45 0.82
CA SER A 14 -24.40 -26.10 0.98
C SER A 14 -25.01 -25.61 2.29
N GLY A 15 -26.00 -24.73 2.18
CA GLY A 15 -26.87 -24.39 3.29
C GLY A 15 -27.68 -25.63 3.64
N ASP A 16 -27.29 -26.29 4.72
CA ASP A 16 -28.11 -27.29 5.38
C ASP A 16 -29.45 -26.66 5.72
N SER A 17 -30.48 -27.14 5.04
CA SER A 17 -31.87 -26.89 5.33
C SER A 17 -32.16 -27.43 6.73
N PHE A 18 -32.26 -26.52 7.69
CA PHE A 18 -32.84 -26.77 8.99
C PHE A 18 -34.33 -27.09 8.77
N THR A 19 -34.66 -28.37 8.65
CA THR A 19 -36.03 -28.85 8.78
C THR A 19 -36.38 -28.76 10.25
N GLU A 20 -37.19 -27.77 10.62
CA GLU A 20 -37.99 -27.79 11.84
C GLU A 20 -38.87 -29.05 11.77
N ASP A 21 -38.35 -30.15 12.29
CA ASP A 21 -39.18 -31.28 12.70
C ASP A 21 -39.97 -30.82 13.91
N GLU A 22 -41.12 -30.22 13.60
CA GLU A 22 -42.22 -29.90 14.49
C GLU A 22 -42.64 -31.21 15.18
N TYR A 23 -42.17 -31.41 16.41
CA TYR A 23 -42.57 -32.50 17.27
C TYR A 23 -44.06 -32.32 17.61
N ASP A 24 -44.92 -32.96 16.82
CA ASP A 24 -46.32 -33.24 17.17
C ASP A 24 -46.33 -34.23 18.36
N GLU A 25 -46.16 -33.71 19.57
CA GLU A 25 -46.40 -34.45 20.81
C GLU A 25 -47.90 -34.75 20.92
N HIS A 26 -48.24 -35.94 20.47
CA HIS A 26 -49.51 -36.63 20.66
C HIS A 26 -50.17 -36.36 22.03
N GLU A 27 -51.27 -35.61 22.01
CA GLU A 27 -52.27 -35.61 23.07
C GLU A 27 -52.89 -37.01 23.24
N HIS A 28 -52.32 -37.83 24.12
CA HIS A 28 -52.91 -39.12 24.50
C HIS A 28 -52.94 -39.35 26.02
N TYR A 29 -53.31 -38.30 26.78
CA TYR A 29 -53.53 -38.37 28.23
C TYR A 29 -54.98 -38.12 28.68
N GLY A 30 -55.96 -38.18 27.77
CA GLY A 30 -57.37 -37.86 28.08
C GLY A 30 -58.27 -39.02 28.54
N HIS A 31 -57.85 -40.29 28.46
CA HIS A 31 -58.79 -41.42 28.57
C HIS A 31 -58.80 -42.17 29.91
N SER A 32 -57.83 -41.96 30.81
CA SER A 32 -57.77 -42.70 32.09
C SER A 32 -58.59 -42.06 33.23
N ASN A 33 -58.79 -40.74 33.23
CA ASN A 33 -59.46 -40.07 34.35
C ASN A 33 -61.00 -40.23 34.34
N ARG A 34 -61.62 -40.39 33.16
CA ARG A 34 -63.09 -40.48 33.04
C ARG A 34 -63.69 -41.75 33.67
N ALA A 35 -62.92 -42.85 33.70
CA ALA A 35 -63.36 -44.09 34.33
C ALA A 35 -63.24 -44.04 35.87
N LYS A 36 -62.26 -43.30 36.40
CA LYS A 36 -62.02 -43.18 37.85
C LYS A 36 -63.03 -42.24 38.52
N GLU A 37 -63.42 -41.15 37.85
CA GLU A 37 -64.45 -40.22 38.34
C GLU A 37 -65.84 -40.88 38.46
N SER A 38 -66.15 -41.84 37.57
CA SER A 38 -67.42 -42.60 37.60
C SER A 38 -67.57 -43.46 38.86
N ASN A 39 -66.47 -44.04 39.35
CA ASN A 39 -66.51 -44.91 40.53
C ASN A 39 -66.48 -44.12 41.84
N ILE A 40 -65.74 -43.00 41.91
CA ILE A 40 -65.77 -42.10 43.06
C ILE A 40 -67.19 -41.54 43.24
N THR A 41 -67.80 -41.01 42.17
CA THR A 41 -69.15 -40.44 42.22
C THR A 41 -70.21 -41.45 42.67
N LYS A 42 -70.10 -42.72 42.26
CA LYS A 42 -70.97 -43.81 42.74
C LYS A 42 -70.80 -44.08 44.24
N TRP A 43 -69.57 -44.01 44.75
CA TRP A 43 -69.27 -44.24 46.16
C TRP A 43 -69.71 -43.07 47.06
N THR A 44 -69.52 -41.82 46.63
CA THR A 44 -70.02 -40.63 47.34
C THR A 44 -71.55 -40.62 47.41
N ASN A 45 -72.21 -41.00 46.32
CA ASN A 45 -73.68 -41.12 46.28
C ASN A 45 -74.18 -42.24 47.22
N PHE A 46 -73.43 -43.33 47.39
CA PHE A 46 -73.78 -44.42 48.31
C PHE A 46 -73.58 -44.04 49.78
N ILE A 47 -72.50 -43.32 50.11
CA ILE A 47 -72.27 -42.77 51.46
C ILE A 47 -73.36 -41.75 51.82
N ASN A 48 -73.70 -40.84 50.90
CA ASN A 48 -74.77 -39.87 51.11
C ASN A 48 -76.15 -40.53 51.24
N TRP A 49 -76.43 -41.59 50.48
CA TRP A 49 -77.65 -42.40 50.66
C TRP A 49 -77.69 -43.03 52.05
N ARG A 50 -76.58 -43.56 52.57
CA ARG A 50 -76.53 -44.16 53.91
C ARG A 50 -76.75 -43.12 55.02
N ASN A 51 -76.17 -41.93 54.88
CA ASN A 51 -76.34 -40.85 55.85
C ASN A 51 -77.74 -40.25 55.85
N THR A 52 -78.40 -40.17 54.68
CA THR A 52 -79.78 -39.65 54.57
C THR A 52 -80.85 -40.70 54.91
N SER A 53 -80.57 -42.00 54.71
CA SER A 53 -81.49 -43.09 55.04
C SER A 53 -81.42 -43.52 56.52
N GLY A 54 -80.35 -43.16 57.23
CA GLY A 54 -80.15 -43.47 58.65
C GLY A 54 -80.69 -42.43 59.62
N SER A 55 -80.98 -41.20 59.18
CA SER A 55 -81.55 -40.15 60.03
C SER A 55 -83.06 -40.06 59.86
N GLY A 56 -83.79 -40.92 60.57
CA GLY A 56 -85.20 -40.68 60.86
C GLY A 56 -85.33 -39.43 61.74
N SER A 57 -85.51 -38.25 61.14
CA SER A 57 -86.05 -37.08 61.82
C SER A 57 -87.11 -36.41 60.96
N ARG A 58 -88.31 -36.37 61.53
CA ARG A 58 -89.55 -35.78 61.01
C ARG A 58 -89.41 -34.26 60.80
N GLY A 59 -90.08 -33.77 59.76
CA GLY A 59 -90.37 -32.35 59.50
C GLY A 59 -90.18 -32.10 58.00
N GLY A 60 -91.20 -31.99 57.15
CA GLY A 60 -92.48 -31.34 57.35
C GLY A 60 -92.51 -30.12 56.42
N SER A 61 -93.37 -30.17 55.40
CA SER A 61 -93.73 -29.08 54.48
C SER A 61 -92.69 -28.74 53.39
N GLY A 62 -93.02 -28.65 52.11
CA GLY A 62 -94.31 -28.69 51.46
C GLY A 62 -94.12 -28.53 49.94
N ASP A 63 -95.25 -28.63 49.24
CA ASP A 63 -95.43 -28.29 47.83
C ASP A 63 -94.71 -29.22 46.83
N GLY A 64 -95.36 -29.90 45.89
CA GLY A 64 -96.71 -29.80 45.37
C GLY A 64 -96.65 -30.38 43.96
N SER A 65 -97.28 -31.53 43.71
CA SER A 65 -97.75 -31.91 42.37
C SER A 65 -98.53 -33.22 42.38
N ARG A 66 -99.84 -33.04 42.17
CA ARG A 66 -100.66 -33.79 41.20
C ARG A 66 -100.67 -35.31 41.31
N SER A 67 -101.57 -35.77 42.17
CA SER A 67 -102.77 -36.54 41.79
C SER A 67 -102.71 -37.34 40.49
N ARG A 68 -102.55 -38.66 40.61
CA ARG A 68 -103.34 -39.60 39.81
C ARG A 68 -103.79 -40.79 40.65
N SER A 69 -105.03 -40.63 41.09
CA SER A 69 -105.95 -41.61 41.66
C SER A 69 -105.95 -42.93 40.88
N ARG A 70 -105.77 -44.04 41.61
CA ARG A 70 -106.53 -45.28 41.36
C ARG A 70 -106.80 -45.98 42.69
N ASN A 71 -108.00 -45.69 43.20
CA ASN A 71 -108.71 -46.48 44.19
C ASN A 71 -108.71 -47.96 43.80
N HIS A 72 -108.30 -48.83 44.73
CA HIS A 72 -109.08 -50.01 45.07
C HIS A 72 -109.04 -50.24 46.59
N ASN A 73 -110.21 -50.06 47.19
CA ASN A 73 -110.61 -50.60 48.49
C ASN A 73 -110.08 -52.03 48.67
N HIS A 74 -109.55 -52.37 49.85
CA HIS A 74 -110.05 -53.47 50.68
C HIS A 74 -109.54 -53.36 52.12
N ASN A 75 -110.52 -53.07 52.98
CA ASN A 75 -110.75 -53.43 54.37
C ASN A 75 -109.59 -53.70 55.37
N PRO A 76 -109.62 -53.05 56.56
CA PRO A 76 -108.67 -53.27 57.64
C PRO A 76 -109.26 -54.22 58.70
N THR A 77 -108.67 -55.38 58.94
CA THR A 77 -108.95 -56.16 60.17
C THR A 77 -107.82 -57.16 60.43
N GLU A 78 -107.56 -57.43 61.72
CA GLU A 78 -106.56 -58.34 62.32
C GLU A 78 -105.19 -57.70 62.59
N ALA A 79 -105.00 -56.96 63.69
CA ALA A 79 -105.12 -57.34 65.10
C ALA A 79 -104.30 -58.58 65.48
N GLY A 80 -103.08 -58.32 65.97
CA GLY A 80 -102.53 -58.96 67.16
C GLY A 80 -102.42 -60.48 67.15
N ARG A 81 -101.36 -61.00 66.53
CA ARG A 81 -100.69 -62.21 67.03
C ARG A 81 -99.21 -61.91 67.17
N GLY A 82 -98.79 -61.65 68.41
CA GLY A 82 -97.38 -61.57 68.78
C GLY A 82 -96.72 -62.90 68.44
N ARG A 83 -96.02 -62.93 67.30
CA ARG A 83 -95.14 -64.01 66.92
C ARG A 83 -94.02 -64.02 67.96
N VAL A 84 -94.11 -64.95 68.91
CA VAL A 84 -93.02 -65.27 69.84
C VAL A 84 -91.85 -65.72 68.97
N ILE A 85 -90.92 -64.80 68.73
CA ILE A 85 -89.68 -65.06 68.02
C ILE A 85 -88.94 -66.11 68.87
N SER A 86 -88.70 -67.28 68.29
CA SER A 86 -87.97 -68.35 68.96
C SER A 86 -86.52 -67.89 69.14
N GLN A 87 -85.85 -68.23 70.25
CA GLN A 87 -84.40 -67.97 70.44
C GLN A 87 -83.55 -68.51 69.27
N SER A 88 -84.05 -69.50 68.54
CA SER A 88 -83.42 -70.00 67.31
C SER A 88 -83.40 -68.96 66.18
N ASP A 89 -84.45 -68.15 66.04
CA ASP A 89 -84.54 -67.12 64.98
C ASP A 89 -83.58 -65.96 65.27
N THR A 90 -83.36 -65.63 66.55
CA THR A 90 -82.41 -64.59 66.96
C THR A 90 -80.96 -65.00 66.72
N LEU A 91 -80.60 -66.25 66.99
CA LEU A 91 -79.25 -66.78 66.72
C LEU A 91 -78.98 -66.87 65.21
N GLU A 92 -79.99 -67.24 64.41
CA GLU A 92 -79.86 -67.25 62.95
C GLU A 92 -79.69 -65.83 62.40
N GLN A 93 -80.42 -64.85 62.94
CA GLN A 93 -80.29 -63.44 62.57
C GLN A 93 -78.91 -62.89 62.93
N GLU A 94 -78.38 -63.21 64.10
CA GLU A 94 -77.03 -62.83 64.53
C GLU A 94 -75.96 -63.47 63.64
N ALA A 95 -76.08 -64.76 63.32
CA ALA A 95 -75.17 -65.44 62.40
C ALA A 95 -75.21 -64.87 60.96
N ARG A 96 -76.37 -64.36 60.52
CA ARG A 96 -76.49 -63.64 59.23
C ARG A 96 -75.77 -62.31 59.28
N LEU A 97 -75.98 -61.52 60.33
CA LEU A 97 -75.31 -60.24 60.53
C LEU A 97 -73.79 -60.40 60.63
N GLU A 98 -73.31 -61.41 61.35
CA GLU A 98 -71.87 -61.67 61.48
C GLU A 98 -71.25 -62.11 60.15
N ARG A 99 -71.97 -62.90 59.34
CA ARG A 99 -71.55 -63.26 57.99
C ARG A 99 -71.50 -62.03 57.07
N ASP A 100 -72.48 -61.15 57.14
CA ASP A 100 -72.53 -59.94 56.32
C ASP A 100 -71.47 -58.92 56.76
N ARG A 101 -71.20 -58.83 58.07
CA ARG A 101 -70.08 -58.08 58.63
C ARG A 101 -68.75 -58.63 58.13
N SER A 102 -68.52 -59.94 58.24
CA SER A 102 -67.29 -60.59 57.75
C SER A 102 -67.08 -60.36 56.24
N LYS A 103 -68.15 -60.46 55.44
CA LYS A 103 -68.10 -60.15 53.98
C LYS A 103 -67.75 -58.68 53.73
N PHE A 104 -68.33 -57.77 54.51
CA PHE A 104 -68.03 -56.35 54.40
C PHE A 104 -66.58 -56.06 54.78
N GLU A 105 -66.11 -56.57 55.92
CA GLU A 105 -64.73 -56.41 56.39
C GLU A 105 -63.74 -56.99 55.37
N ALA A 106 -63.99 -58.19 54.83
CA ALA A 106 -63.19 -58.77 53.75
C ALA A 106 -63.19 -57.89 52.49
N GLY A 107 -64.34 -57.32 52.11
CA GLY A 107 -64.43 -56.40 50.98
C GLY A 107 -63.64 -55.11 51.18
N VAL A 108 -63.66 -54.54 52.40
CA VAL A 108 -62.86 -53.36 52.76
C VAL A 108 -61.38 -53.69 52.70
N ILE A 109 -60.95 -54.83 53.24
CA ILE A 109 -59.55 -55.28 53.21
C ILE A 109 -59.07 -55.42 51.76
N LEU A 110 -59.82 -56.11 50.90
CA LEU A 110 -59.48 -56.26 49.48
C LEU A 110 -59.39 -54.92 48.74
N HIS A 111 -60.27 -53.97 49.07
CA HIS A 111 -60.23 -52.64 48.47
C HIS A 111 -58.99 -51.84 48.90
N ILE A 112 -58.64 -51.90 50.19
CA ILE A 112 -57.43 -51.27 50.72
C ILE A 112 -56.19 -51.91 50.07
N GLU A 113 -56.12 -53.23 50.00
CA GLU A 113 -55.02 -53.96 49.34
C GLU A 113 -54.84 -53.51 47.88
N SER A 114 -55.94 -53.47 47.10
CA SER A 114 -55.91 -52.97 45.73
C SER A 114 -55.41 -51.53 45.64
N ALA A 115 -55.89 -50.63 46.50
CA ALA A 115 -55.47 -49.23 46.50
C ALA A 115 -53.99 -49.08 46.91
N THR A 116 -53.52 -49.88 47.87
CA THR A 116 -52.09 -49.90 48.25
C THR A 116 -51.22 -50.43 47.12
N GLN A 117 -51.67 -51.43 46.37
CA GLN A 117 -50.95 -51.92 45.21
C GLN A 117 -50.88 -50.88 44.08
N ASP A 118 -51.99 -50.18 43.81
CA ASP A 118 -52.02 -49.10 42.82
C ASP A 118 -51.08 -47.94 43.21
N THR A 119 -51.06 -47.57 44.49
CA THR A 119 -50.14 -46.53 44.97
C THR A 119 -48.68 -46.98 44.89
N HIS A 120 -48.35 -48.25 45.20
CA HIS A 120 -47.01 -48.78 44.98
C HIS A 120 -46.59 -48.74 43.51
N GLN A 121 -47.49 -49.10 42.58
CA GLN A 121 -47.20 -49.00 41.14
C GLN A 121 -46.97 -47.55 40.69
N LEU A 122 -47.77 -46.61 41.19
CA LEU A 122 -47.59 -45.18 40.90
C LEU A 122 -46.25 -44.67 41.44
N ILE A 123 -45.88 -45.03 42.67
CA ILE A 123 -44.60 -44.66 43.27
C ILE A 123 -43.45 -45.22 42.44
N HIS A 124 -43.50 -46.49 42.04
CA HIS A 124 -42.45 -47.07 41.19
C HIS A 124 -42.36 -46.39 39.82
N ALA A 125 -43.50 -46.03 39.20
CA ALA A 125 -43.51 -45.28 37.96
C ALA A 125 -42.91 -43.87 38.13
N GLN A 126 -43.19 -43.21 39.25
CA GLN A 126 -42.61 -41.91 39.58
C GLN A 126 -41.11 -42.00 39.83
N SER A 127 -40.62 -43.00 40.56
CA SER A 127 -39.18 -43.20 40.77
C SER A 127 -38.43 -43.35 39.45
N ARG A 128 -38.94 -44.16 38.51
CA ARG A 128 -38.32 -44.32 37.19
C ARG A 128 -38.27 -43.03 36.38
N ARG A 129 -39.31 -42.19 36.51
CA ARG A 129 -39.32 -40.86 35.87
C ARG A 129 -38.29 -39.93 36.49
N LEU A 130 -38.10 -39.98 37.81
CA LEU A 130 -37.07 -39.20 38.49
C LEU A 130 -35.67 -39.66 38.09
N ASP A 131 -35.39 -40.97 38.05
CA ASP A 131 -34.10 -41.50 37.57
C ASP A 131 -33.80 -41.06 36.13
N SER A 132 -34.82 -41.01 35.27
CA SER A 132 -34.67 -40.49 33.90
C SER A 132 -34.38 -38.99 33.87
N VAL A 133 -34.98 -38.21 34.77
CA VAL A 133 -34.74 -36.76 34.86
C VAL A 133 -33.32 -36.50 35.37
N ASP A 134 -32.88 -37.23 36.39
CA ASP A 134 -31.51 -37.13 36.92
C ASP A 134 -30.48 -37.46 35.84
N SER A 135 -30.69 -38.54 35.09
CA SER A 135 -29.81 -38.91 33.96
C SER A 135 -29.77 -37.84 32.86
N ALA A 136 -30.91 -37.20 32.57
CA ALA A 136 -30.96 -36.10 31.60
C ALA A 136 -30.26 -34.85 32.14
N ALA A 137 -30.40 -34.55 33.43
CA ALA A 137 -29.73 -33.44 34.09
C ALA A 137 -28.20 -33.60 34.08
N ASP A 138 -27.70 -34.80 34.37
CA ASP A 138 -26.27 -35.14 34.25
C ASP A 138 -25.76 -34.95 32.81
N GLY A 139 -26.56 -35.39 31.83
CA GLY A 139 -26.25 -35.18 30.40
C GLY A 139 -26.19 -33.70 30.01
N VAL A 140 -27.07 -32.85 30.57
CA VAL A 140 -27.03 -31.40 30.37
C VAL A 140 -25.81 -30.78 31.05
N ALA A 141 -25.49 -31.19 32.28
CA ALA A 141 -24.32 -30.69 33.00
C ALA A 141 -23.02 -30.94 32.22
N LEU A 142 -22.82 -32.16 31.69
CA LEU A 142 -21.66 -32.50 30.86
C LEU A 142 -21.57 -31.66 29.58
N ARG A 143 -22.71 -31.35 28.96
CA ARG A 143 -22.74 -30.48 27.76
C ARG A 143 -22.39 -29.04 28.11
N LEU A 144 -22.81 -28.54 29.26
CA LEU A 144 -22.45 -27.20 29.74
C LEU A 144 -20.96 -27.09 30.06
N ASP A 145 -20.38 -28.09 30.73
CA ASP A 145 -18.94 -28.14 30.99
C ASP A 145 -18.12 -28.11 29.67
N ASN A 146 -18.60 -28.80 28.64
CA ASN A 146 -17.99 -28.79 27.31
C ASN A 146 -18.11 -27.39 26.64
N VAL A 147 -19.28 -26.75 26.73
CA VAL A 147 -19.48 -25.37 26.24
C VAL A 147 -18.52 -24.40 26.95
N ASP A 148 -18.37 -24.50 28.27
CA ASP A 148 -17.43 -23.67 29.03
C ASP A 148 -15.98 -23.89 28.58
N ALA A 149 -15.58 -25.14 28.34
CA ALA A 149 -14.25 -25.45 27.81
C ALA A 149 -14.03 -24.84 26.41
N HIS A 150 -15.04 -24.89 25.54
CA HIS A 150 -14.99 -24.26 24.22
C HIS A 150 -14.90 -22.73 24.29
N ILE A 151 -15.66 -22.09 25.19
CA ILE A 151 -15.60 -20.64 25.40
C ILE A 151 -14.21 -20.21 25.87
N ASN A 152 -13.65 -20.91 26.85
CA ASN A 152 -12.28 -20.64 27.33
C ASN A 152 -11.24 -20.79 26.21
N ALA A 153 -11.38 -21.80 25.34
CA ALA A 153 -10.50 -21.95 24.19
C ALA A 153 -10.63 -20.78 23.20
N LEU A 154 -11.85 -20.31 22.93
CA LEU A 154 -12.09 -19.14 22.07
C LEU A 154 -11.50 -17.86 22.67
N ASP A 155 -11.61 -17.64 23.98
CA ASP A 155 -11.00 -16.49 24.65
C ASP A 155 -9.48 -16.48 24.47
N THR A 156 -8.81 -17.62 24.69
CA THR A 156 -7.36 -17.71 24.48
C THR A 156 -6.94 -17.48 23.02
N GLN A 157 -7.75 -17.91 22.05
CA GLN A 157 -7.50 -17.63 20.64
C GLN A 157 -7.70 -16.14 20.33
N SER A 158 -8.72 -15.51 20.90
CA SER A 158 -8.99 -14.08 20.77
C SER A 158 -7.81 -13.24 21.30
N ASP A 159 -7.31 -13.57 22.49
CA ASP A 159 -6.13 -12.91 23.07
C ASP A 159 -4.88 -13.05 22.18
N SER A 160 -4.66 -14.24 21.62
CA SER A 160 -3.57 -14.49 20.67
C SER A 160 -3.69 -13.65 19.38
N VAL A 161 -4.92 -13.52 18.85
CA VAL A 161 -5.20 -12.66 17.69
C VAL A 161 -4.95 -11.20 18.02
N ASN A 162 -5.41 -10.72 19.17
CA ASN A 162 -5.20 -9.35 19.63
C ASN A 162 -3.70 -9.02 19.76
N ALA A 163 -2.92 -9.92 20.36
CA ALA A 163 -1.46 -9.74 20.47
C ALA A 163 -0.78 -9.66 19.09
N ARG A 164 -1.22 -10.46 18.11
CA ARG A 164 -0.69 -10.41 16.74
C ARG A 164 -1.07 -9.10 16.03
N LEU A 165 -2.29 -8.61 16.23
CA LEU A 165 -2.74 -7.33 15.69
C LEU A 165 -1.92 -6.16 16.26
N GLU A 166 -1.63 -6.17 17.57
CA GLU A 166 -0.78 -5.14 18.20
C GLU A 166 0.63 -5.11 17.59
N VAL A 167 1.22 -6.27 17.30
CA VAL A 167 2.52 -6.36 16.62
C VAL A 167 2.45 -5.80 15.19
N ILE A 168 1.38 -6.09 14.45
CA ILE A 168 1.17 -5.57 13.09
C ILE A 168 1.01 -4.05 13.13
N GLU A 169 0.23 -3.52 14.07
CA GLU A 169 0.03 -2.08 14.24
C GLU A 169 1.35 -1.37 14.58
N LYS A 170 2.14 -1.92 15.51
CA LYS A 170 3.50 -1.43 15.80
C LYS A 170 4.41 -1.52 14.57
N GLY A 171 4.30 -2.58 13.78
CA GLY A 171 5.05 -2.73 12.53
C GLY A 171 4.69 -1.63 11.52
N SER A 172 3.39 -1.36 11.35
CA SER A 172 2.88 -0.35 10.41
C SER A 172 3.22 1.08 10.84
N THR A 173 3.05 1.40 12.13
CA THR A 173 3.41 2.72 12.68
C THR A 173 4.89 3.03 12.55
N ASN A 174 5.77 2.02 12.67
CA ASN A 174 7.20 2.18 12.45
C ASN A 174 7.60 2.31 10.96
N GLN A 175 6.75 1.86 10.02
CA GLN A 175 7.03 2.00 8.58
C GLN A 175 6.75 3.42 8.06
N SER A 176 5.74 4.12 8.60
CA SER A 176 5.40 5.50 8.19
C SER A 176 6.58 6.48 8.27
N PRO A 177 7.33 6.62 9.38
CA PRO A 177 8.45 7.55 9.43
C PRO A 177 9.60 7.13 8.51
N HIS A 178 9.74 5.82 8.22
CA HIS A 178 10.73 5.35 7.27
C HIS A 178 10.37 5.77 5.84
N SER A 179 9.11 5.67 5.44
CA SER A 179 8.66 6.15 4.13
C SER A 179 8.80 7.67 4.00
N ASP A 180 8.48 8.43 5.05
CA ASP A 180 8.64 9.89 5.04
C ASP A 180 10.11 10.29 4.90
N ALA A 181 11.01 9.63 5.65
CA ALA A 181 12.45 9.87 5.52
C ALA A 181 13.01 9.50 4.13
N LEU A 182 12.47 8.46 3.49
CA LEU A 182 12.82 8.13 2.10
C LEU A 182 12.30 9.17 1.12
N ALA A 183 11.08 9.68 1.31
CA ALA A 183 10.51 10.74 0.48
C ALA A 183 11.36 12.02 0.58
N ASP A 184 11.74 12.44 1.79
CA ASP A 184 12.62 13.60 2.01
C ASP A 184 13.99 13.42 1.34
N ARG A 185 14.56 12.21 1.43
CA ARG A 185 15.85 11.90 0.78
C ARG A 185 15.74 11.92 -0.74
N ILE A 186 14.64 11.42 -1.32
CA ILE A 186 14.40 11.47 -2.76
C ILE A 186 14.27 12.93 -3.21
N ALA A 187 13.50 13.76 -2.50
CA ALA A 187 13.38 15.18 -2.81
C ALA A 187 14.73 15.91 -2.76
N ALA A 188 15.58 15.60 -1.77
CA ALA A 188 16.94 16.15 -1.70
C ALA A 188 17.82 15.70 -2.87
N GLN A 189 17.69 14.45 -3.31
CA GLN A 189 18.40 13.94 -4.50
C GLN A 189 17.91 14.61 -5.79
N ASP A 190 16.61 14.85 -5.93
CA ASP A 190 16.05 15.55 -7.09
C ASP A 190 16.59 16.99 -7.18
N HIS A 191 16.67 17.70 -6.04
CA HIS A 191 17.32 19.01 -5.98
C HIS A 191 18.80 18.95 -6.38
N LEU A 192 19.55 17.96 -5.90
CA LEU A 192 20.94 17.75 -6.29
C LEU A 192 21.08 17.52 -7.80
N ILE A 193 20.27 16.63 -8.37
CA ILE A 193 20.26 16.31 -9.80
C ILE A 193 19.95 17.57 -10.61
N HIS A 194 18.95 18.35 -10.22
CA HIS A 194 18.61 19.61 -10.89
C HIS A 194 19.75 20.63 -10.84
N SER A 195 20.43 20.77 -9.69
CA SER A 195 21.59 21.67 -9.55
C SER A 195 22.77 21.25 -10.44
N LEU A 196 23.04 19.95 -10.55
CA LEU A 196 24.09 19.40 -11.42
C LEU A 196 23.74 19.58 -12.90
N GLN A 197 22.47 19.40 -13.26
CA GLN A 197 21.97 19.64 -14.60
C GLN A 197 22.22 21.11 -15.02
N LEU A 198 21.89 22.06 -14.13
CA LEU A 198 22.09 23.49 -14.39
C LEU A 198 23.59 23.84 -14.50
N ALA A 199 24.42 23.28 -13.62
CA ALA A 199 25.87 23.46 -13.70
C ALA A 199 26.46 22.90 -15.01
N ASN A 200 25.99 21.74 -15.46
CA ASN A 200 26.40 21.17 -16.74
C ASN A 200 25.95 22.02 -17.92
N GLN A 201 24.73 22.55 -17.92
CA GLN A 201 24.26 23.48 -18.95
C GLN A 201 25.14 24.73 -19.01
N HIS A 202 25.50 25.30 -17.86
CA HIS A 202 26.41 26.44 -17.79
C HIS A 202 27.78 26.11 -18.37
N HIS A 203 28.39 24.97 -17.99
CA HIS A 203 29.67 24.54 -18.56
C HIS A 203 29.61 24.36 -20.07
N GLN A 204 28.55 23.77 -20.61
CA GLN A 204 28.38 23.61 -22.05
C GLN A 204 28.32 24.96 -22.78
N HIS A 205 27.62 25.95 -22.22
CA HIS A 205 27.60 27.30 -22.76
C HIS A 205 29.00 27.95 -22.73
N THR A 206 29.74 27.81 -21.62
CA THR A 206 31.12 28.31 -21.52
C THR A 206 32.04 27.67 -22.55
N ILE A 207 31.96 26.35 -22.74
CA ILE A 207 32.75 25.62 -23.75
C ILE A 207 32.43 26.14 -25.15
N SER A 208 31.15 26.23 -25.51
CA SER A 208 30.74 26.75 -26.82
C SER A 208 31.24 28.19 -27.07
N THR A 209 31.21 29.04 -26.03
CA THR A 209 31.75 30.40 -26.11
C THR A 209 33.26 30.39 -26.37
N GLN A 210 34.01 29.54 -25.67
CA GLN A 210 35.46 29.40 -25.87
C GLN A 210 35.81 28.85 -27.25
N GLU A 211 35.04 27.88 -27.76
CA GLU A 211 35.23 27.33 -29.10
C GLU A 211 35.04 28.40 -30.18
N ASN A 212 34.02 29.26 -30.04
CA ASN A 212 33.80 30.39 -30.94
C ASN A 212 34.98 31.38 -30.91
N GLN A 213 35.45 31.76 -29.72
CA GLN A 213 36.61 32.64 -29.56
C GLN A 213 37.88 32.03 -30.18
N LEU A 214 38.10 30.73 -30.04
CA LEU A 214 39.23 30.03 -30.69
C LEU A 214 39.09 30.02 -32.21
N CYS A 215 37.87 29.91 -32.74
CA CYS A 215 37.62 30.00 -34.18
C CYS A 215 38.00 31.40 -34.73
N ASP A 216 37.58 32.46 -34.03
CA ASP A 216 37.91 33.84 -34.37
C ASP A 216 39.42 34.08 -34.35
N LEU A 217 40.11 33.62 -33.29
CA LEU A 217 41.57 33.71 -33.19
C LEU A 217 42.27 32.95 -34.31
N ARG A 218 41.81 31.74 -34.66
CA ARG A 218 42.36 30.98 -35.79
C ARG A 218 42.21 31.72 -37.12
N SER A 219 41.09 32.42 -37.31
CA SER A 219 40.86 33.27 -38.50
C SER A 219 41.86 34.43 -38.54
N VAL A 220 42.04 35.15 -37.43
CA VAL A 220 43.02 36.24 -37.32
C VAL A 220 44.44 35.76 -37.59
N VAL A 221 44.86 34.63 -36.99
CA VAL A 221 46.18 34.04 -37.22
C VAL A 221 46.37 33.66 -38.69
N SER A 222 45.35 33.07 -39.32
CA SER A 222 45.39 32.71 -40.75
C SER A 222 45.56 33.93 -41.64
N LYS A 223 44.86 35.04 -41.32
CA LYS A 223 44.99 36.32 -42.01
C LYS A 223 46.40 36.90 -41.86
N LEU A 224 46.93 36.96 -40.64
CA LEU A 224 48.29 37.44 -40.37
C LEU A 224 49.35 36.62 -41.10
N GLN A 225 49.20 35.29 -41.14
CA GLN A 225 50.11 34.42 -41.90
C GLN A 225 50.06 34.72 -43.41
N SER A 226 48.87 34.95 -43.97
CA SER A 226 48.73 35.34 -45.38
C SER A 226 49.38 36.69 -45.66
N ASP A 227 49.15 37.68 -44.79
CA ASP A 227 49.70 39.02 -44.94
C ASP A 227 51.24 39.00 -44.82
N LEU A 228 51.79 38.21 -43.90
CA LEU A 228 53.24 38.01 -43.76
C LEU A 228 53.86 37.37 -45.00
N ARG A 229 53.20 36.36 -45.60
CA ARG A 229 53.64 35.77 -46.88
C ARG A 229 53.62 36.81 -47.99
N GLY A 230 52.56 37.63 -48.08
CA GLY A 230 52.46 38.71 -49.06
C GLY A 230 53.59 39.74 -48.92
N LEU A 231 53.87 40.18 -47.70
CA LEU A 231 54.99 41.09 -47.40
C LEU A 231 56.36 40.47 -47.76
N SER A 232 56.53 39.17 -47.51
CA SER A 232 57.76 38.45 -47.85
C SER A 232 57.99 38.40 -49.36
N VAL A 233 56.94 38.18 -50.15
CA VAL A 233 57.00 38.23 -51.62
C VAL A 233 57.36 39.63 -52.10
N LEU A 234 56.68 40.67 -51.60
CA LEU A 234 56.99 42.07 -51.95
C LEU A 234 58.43 42.46 -51.58
N ALA A 235 58.93 42.00 -50.44
CA ALA A 235 60.31 42.22 -50.02
C ALA A 235 61.31 41.54 -50.98
N LEU A 236 61.05 40.29 -51.38
CA LEU A 236 61.87 39.56 -52.36
C LEU A 236 61.86 40.24 -53.73
N GLU A 237 60.70 40.66 -54.23
CA GLU A 237 60.57 41.41 -55.48
C GLU A 237 61.35 42.73 -55.42
N ARG A 238 61.29 43.43 -54.28
CA ARG A 238 62.05 44.67 -54.07
C ARG A 238 63.56 44.43 -54.07
N ILE A 239 64.05 43.38 -53.40
CA ILE A 239 65.47 42.99 -53.39
C ILE A 239 65.92 42.66 -54.81
N GLN A 240 65.19 41.82 -55.54
CA GLN A 240 65.51 41.48 -56.94
C GLN A 240 65.54 42.73 -57.84
N GLY A 241 64.62 43.67 -57.65
CA GLY A 241 64.62 44.94 -58.36
C GLY A 241 65.85 45.80 -58.06
N LEU A 242 66.29 45.84 -56.81
CA LEU A 242 67.51 46.53 -56.41
C LEU A 242 68.77 45.84 -56.96
N GLU A 243 68.84 44.50 -56.92
CA GLU A 243 69.93 43.71 -57.49
C GLU A 243 70.12 44.03 -58.98
N LYS A 244 69.04 44.00 -59.77
CA LYS A 244 69.06 44.39 -61.20
C LYS A 244 69.51 45.83 -61.42
N SER A 245 69.07 46.76 -60.57
CA SER A 245 69.48 48.16 -60.67
C SER A 245 70.95 48.36 -60.32
N VAL A 246 71.48 47.61 -59.34
CA VAL A 246 72.90 47.62 -58.98
C VAL A 246 73.73 47.05 -60.11
N GLU A 247 73.34 45.91 -60.68
CA GLU A 247 74.00 45.29 -61.83
C GLU A 247 74.11 46.29 -63.00
N LYS A 248 73.00 46.93 -63.37
CA LYS A 248 72.98 47.99 -64.40
C LYS A 248 73.89 49.18 -64.07
N ASN A 249 73.96 49.59 -62.81
CA ASN A 249 74.86 50.67 -62.39
C ASN A 249 76.33 50.24 -62.44
N THR A 250 76.65 48.98 -62.13
CA THR A 250 78.01 48.44 -62.27
C THR A 250 78.44 48.34 -63.72
N GLU A 251 77.54 47.94 -64.62
CA GLU A 251 77.76 47.96 -66.08
C GLU A 251 78.06 49.38 -66.58
N LYS A 252 77.22 50.36 -66.21
CA LYS A 252 77.45 51.77 -66.53
C LYS A 252 78.76 52.31 -65.99
N ASN A 253 79.13 51.95 -64.76
CA ASN A 253 80.42 52.36 -64.19
C ASN A 253 81.60 51.73 -64.94
N ALA A 254 81.47 50.48 -65.41
CA ALA A 254 82.48 49.84 -66.25
C ALA A 254 82.60 50.53 -67.62
N GLU A 255 81.47 50.92 -68.22
CA GLU A 255 81.40 51.74 -69.44
C GLU A 255 82.10 53.09 -69.25
N ILE A 256 81.73 53.87 -68.23
CA ILE A 256 82.38 55.15 -67.88
C ILE A 256 83.89 54.96 -67.66
N LYS A 257 84.32 53.88 -67.01
CA LYS A 257 85.74 53.60 -66.79
C LYS A 257 86.47 53.32 -68.11
N SER A 258 85.83 52.59 -69.03
CA SER A 258 86.38 52.37 -70.37
C SER A 258 86.45 53.67 -71.20
N GLU A 259 85.41 54.52 -71.13
CA GLU A 259 85.41 55.85 -71.75
C GLU A 259 86.53 56.74 -71.19
N ARG A 260 86.74 56.76 -69.86
CA ARG A 260 87.85 57.51 -69.23
C ARG A 260 89.21 57.00 -69.70
N SER A 261 89.40 55.68 -69.81
CA SER A 261 90.65 55.11 -70.33
C SER A 261 90.89 55.48 -71.80
N LEU A 262 89.84 55.51 -72.62
CA LEU A 262 89.91 55.99 -74.00
C LEU A 262 90.24 57.49 -74.06
N LYS A 263 89.62 58.31 -73.21
CA LYS A 263 89.93 59.73 -73.09
C LYS A 263 91.39 59.96 -72.67
N GLU A 264 91.89 59.25 -71.67
CA GLU A 264 93.30 59.35 -71.24
C GLU A 264 94.27 58.91 -72.35
N LYS A 265 93.91 57.88 -73.14
CA LYS A 265 94.67 57.48 -74.34
C LYS A 265 94.63 58.57 -75.43
N ALA A 266 93.47 59.17 -75.67
CA ALA A 266 93.33 60.26 -76.63
C ALA A 266 94.11 61.50 -76.18
N GLU A 267 94.10 61.80 -74.87
CA GLU A 267 94.83 62.91 -74.26
C GLU A 267 96.36 62.71 -74.41
N LYS A 268 96.87 61.49 -74.17
CA LYS A 268 98.28 61.12 -74.48
C LYS A 268 98.63 61.22 -75.96
N ILE A 269 97.70 60.89 -76.86
CA ILE A 269 97.90 61.06 -78.31
C ILE A 269 97.95 62.55 -78.64
N THR A 270 97.08 63.38 -78.07
CA THR A 270 97.13 64.83 -78.26
C THR A 270 98.36 65.47 -77.62
N GLU A 271 98.85 65.01 -76.47
CA GLU A 271 100.16 65.43 -75.91
C GLU A 271 101.30 65.09 -76.89
N ASN A 272 101.33 63.87 -77.44
CA ASN A 272 102.32 63.48 -78.46
C ASN A 272 102.18 64.25 -79.79
N VAL A 273 100.97 64.67 -80.16
CA VAL A 273 100.71 65.46 -81.37
C VAL A 273 101.03 66.94 -81.15
N VAL A 274 100.81 67.48 -79.95
CA VAL A 274 101.14 68.86 -79.57
C VAL A 274 102.66 69.04 -79.40
N GLU A 275 103.40 68.01 -78.98
CA GLU A 275 104.89 68.04 -79.00
C GLU A 275 105.48 67.91 -80.42
N SER A 276 104.69 67.49 -81.43
CA SER A 276 105.17 67.24 -82.80
C SER A 276 104.71 68.27 -83.84
N ASN A 277 103.92 69.28 -83.47
CA ASN A 277 103.48 70.34 -84.40
C ASN A 277 103.11 71.64 -83.64
N PRO A 278 104.00 72.64 -83.59
CA PRO A 278 103.72 73.93 -82.98
C PRO A 278 103.21 74.90 -84.04
N ASP A 279 102.03 74.70 -84.62
CA ASP A 279 101.33 75.78 -85.34
C ASP A 279 99.89 75.39 -85.73
N ILE A 280 99.03 76.41 -85.89
CA ILE A 280 97.56 76.41 -86.03
C ILE A 280 96.87 76.65 -84.67
N SER A 281 96.69 77.88 -84.18
CA SER A 281 95.97 79.06 -84.73
C SER A 281 94.46 78.88 -84.87
N ASN A 282 93.73 79.78 -84.18
CA ASN A 282 92.31 80.15 -84.30
C ASN A 282 91.29 79.13 -83.74
N ASP A 283 90.18 79.49 -83.10
CA ASP A 283 89.37 80.70 -83.18
C ASP A 283 88.48 80.80 -81.92
N LYS A 284 88.39 82.00 -81.36
CA LYS A 284 87.50 82.34 -80.25
C LYS A 284 86.18 82.83 -80.85
N THR A 285 85.13 82.00 -80.79
CA THR A 285 83.76 82.50 -80.97
C THR A 285 82.98 82.37 -79.67
N THR A 286 82.81 83.55 -79.06
CA THR A 286 81.85 83.95 -78.04
C THR A 286 80.45 84.06 -78.65
N ASP A 287 79.46 83.31 -78.16
CA ASP A 287 77.99 83.58 -78.19
C ASP A 287 77.27 82.30 -77.67
N ARG A 288 76.26 82.24 -76.78
CA ARG A 288 75.22 83.17 -76.35
C ARG A 288 74.78 82.88 -74.92
N HIS A 289 74.44 83.98 -74.27
CA HIS A 289 73.61 84.10 -73.09
C HIS A 289 72.12 83.89 -73.48
N THR A 290 71.29 83.64 -72.45
CA THR A 290 69.85 83.94 -72.31
C THR A 290 68.80 83.14 -73.08
N ASP A 291 68.00 82.47 -72.25
CA ASP A 291 66.52 82.46 -72.20
C ASP A 291 65.72 81.76 -73.29
N ASN A 292 64.97 80.72 -72.86
CA ASN A 292 63.65 80.46 -73.42
C ASN A 292 62.64 80.08 -72.30
N PRO A 293 61.59 80.89 -72.10
CA PRO A 293 60.44 80.63 -71.25
C PRO A 293 59.29 79.96 -72.02
N ASN A 294 58.56 79.06 -71.35
CA ASN A 294 57.18 78.59 -71.59
C ASN A 294 57.12 77.13 -71.08
N GLY A 295 56.36 76.77 -70.06
CA GLY A 295 54.99 77.19 -69.82
C GLY A 295 54.07 76.03 -70.18
N THR A 296 53.70 75.22 -69.20
CA THR A 296 52.35 74.61 -69.08
C THR A 296 52.18 74.01 -67.68
N PRO A 297 51.26 74.56 -66.86
CA PRO A 297 50.86 73.97 -65.60
C PRO A 297 49.64 73.07 -65.86
N TYR A 298 49.80 71.75 -65.78
CA TYR A 298 48.66 70.84 -65.74
C TYR A 298 48.38 70.40 -64.31
N HIS A 299 47.33 71.02 -63.77
CA HIS A 299 46.49 70.56 -62.68
C HIS A 299 46.38 69.03 -62.61
N ARG A 300 46.82 68.44 -61.49
CA ARG A 300 46.24 67.17 -61.02
C ARG A 300 45.37 67.47 -59.81
N LYS A 301 44.07 67.30 -60.04
CA LYS A 301 42.95 67.54 -59.15
C LYS A 301 43.21 66.98 -57.74
N ILE A 302 43.20 67.88 -56.77
CA ILE A 302 42.83 67.57 -55.40
C ILE A 302 41.29 67.41 -55.44
N THR A 303 40.81 66.18 -55.59
CA THR A 303 39.42 65.87 -55.24
C THR A 303 39.35 65.72 -53.74
N SER A 304 39.00 66.82 -53.09
CA SER A 304 38.32 66.82 -51.80
C SER A 304 37.08 65.93 -51.90
N PHE A 305 37.09 64.79 -51.22
CA PHE A 305 35.86 64.15 -50.77
C PHE A 305 35.67 64.51 -49.30
N SER A 306 34.84 65.52 -49.10
CA SER A 306 34.15 65.80 -47.86
C SER A 306 33.24 64.63 -47.50
N SER A 307 33.16 64.37 -46.19
CA SER A 307 31.97 63.96 -45.46
C SER A 307 31.12 62.81 -46.02
N LEU A 308 31.33 61.62 -45.45
CA LEU A 308 30.25 60.70 -45.13
C LEU A 308 30.17 60.58 -43.60
N ARG A 309 29.37 61.49 -43.06
CA ARG A 309 28.73 61.38 -41.76
C ARG A 309 27.23 61.30 -42.08
N ASP A 310 26.67 60.12 -41.89
CA ASP A 310 25.26 59.82 -41.58
C ASP A 310 25.33 58.40 -40.99
N GLU A 311 25.26 58.26 -39.68
CA GLU A 311 23.98 58.13 -38.96
C GLU A 311 23.04 57.14 -39.63
N ASN A 312 23.22 55.87 -39.27
CA ASN A 312 22.09 55.01 -38.96
C ASN A 312 22.37 54.26 -37.65
N THR A 313 22.03 54.96 -36.58
CA THR A 313 21.43 54.44 -35.36
C THR A 313 20.42 53.33 -35.69
N PRO A 314 20.28 52.34 -34.78
CA PRO A 314 19.14 52.44 -33.89
C PRO A 314 19.55 52.51 -32.42
N SER A 315 19.08 53.57 -31.76
CA SER A 315 18.85 53.60 -30.33
C SER A 315 17.79 52.57 -29.96
N SER A 316 18.05 51.74 -28.96
CA SER A 316 17.44 51.93 -27.64
C SER A 316 17.81 50.78 -26.69
N THR A 317 18.25 51.18 -25.49
CA THR A 317 17.80 50.64 -24.18
C THR A 317 17.95 49.12 -24.01
N THR A 318 18.78 48.58 -23.10
CA THR A 318 18.54 48.67 -21.65
C THR A 318 19.77 48.10 -20.89
N ARG A 319 20.34 48.91 -19.99
CA ARG A 319 20.67 48.56 -18.59
C ARG A 319 21.66 47.39 -18.33
N SER A 320 22.90 47.75 -18.01
CA SER A 320 23.78 46.95 -17.15
C SER A 320 23.17 46.74 -15.76
N PRO A 321 23.40 45.58 -15.13
CA PRO A 321 23.62 45.53 -13.70
C PRO A 321 25.12 45.34 -13.43
N ALA A 322 25.66 46.25 -12.64
CA ALA A 322 26.92 46.06 -11.95
C ALA A 322 26.81 44.84 -11.02
N ILE A 323 27.52 43.76 -11.33
CA ILE A 323 27.70 42.65 -10.41
C ILE A 323 29.03 42.88 -9.70
N LYS A 324 28.93 43.24 -8.41
CA LYS A 324 30.04 43.27 -7.46
C LYS A 324 30.77 41.93 -7.46
N PRO A 325 32.11 41.91 -7.29
CA PRO A 325 32.81 40.66 -7.03
C PRO A 325 32.45 40.15 -5.62
N PRO A 326 32.13 38.86 -5.44
CA PRO A 326 32.05 38.28 -4.11
C PRO A 326 33.47 38.04 -3.59
N THR A 327 33.82 38.78 -2.55
CA THR A 327 34.83 38.41 -1.56
C THR A 327 34.33 37.19 -0.79
N THR A 328 34.94 36.02 -0.98
CA THR A 328 34.83 34.93 -0.02
C THR A 328 36.18 34.29 0.28
N ASN A 329 36.52 34.37 1.57
CA ASN A 329 37.63 33.72 2.24
C ASN A 329 37.62 32.20 2.05
N PRO A 330 38.80 31.54 2.01
CA PRO A 330 38.90 30.10 2.20
C PRO A 330 38.96 29.78 3.69
N THR A 331 37.82 29.50 4.33
CA THR A 331 37.82 28.80 5.62
C THR A 331 37.89 27.29 5.37
N ASN A 332 39.11 26.78 5.51
CA ASN A 332 39.46 25.55 6.23
C ASN A 332 38.28 24.60 6.55
N THR A 333 38.19 23.49 5.82
CA THR A 333 37.59 22.27 6.35
C THR A 333 38.53 21.09 6.13
N LYS A 334 39.12 20.69 7.25
CA LYS A 334 39.93 19.49 7.45
C LYS A 334 39.15 18.26 6.98
N SER A 335 39.81 17.44 6.17
CA SER A 335 39.50 16.02 6.02
C SER A 335 39.59 15.31 7.38
N PRO A 336 38.83 14.23 7.56
CA PRO A 336 39.50 13.01 7.98
C PRO A 336 39.15 11.85 7.04
N THR A 337 40.19 11.41 6.33
CA THR A 337 40.30 10.11 5.71
C THR A 337 40.25 9.03 6.80
N LYS A 338 39.21 8.21 6.81
CA LYS A 338 39.31 6.85 7.36
C LYS A 338 38.98 5.85 6.25
N SER A 339 40.05 5.22 5.80
CA SER A 339 40.12 4.06 4.94
C SER A 339 39.19 2.95 5.42
N GLN A 340 38.23 2.56 4.57
CA GLN A 340 37.60 1.25 4.65
C GLN A 340 38.36 0.30 3.73
N THR A 341 39.04 -0.65 4.36
CA THR A 341 39.64 -1.86 3.76
C THR A 341 38.53 -2.79 3.29
N PRO A 342 38.57 -3.34 2.05
CA PRO A 342 37.63 -4.38 1.65
C PRO A 342 38.12 -5.74 2.19
N LEU A 343 37.42 -6.27 3.21
CA LEU A 343 37.67 -7.61 3.74
C LEU A 343 37.13 -8.66 2.76
N ARG A 344 38.04 -9.27 2.01
CA ARG A 344 37.83 -10.43 1.16
C ARG A 344 37.49 -11.64 2.05
N ARG A 345 36.26 -12.16 2.00
CA ARG A 345 35.87 -13.41 2.68
C ARG A 345 36.50 -14.63 1.96
N PRO A 346 37.10 -15.59 2.69
CA PRO A 346 37.46 -16.88 2.11
C PRO A 346 36.24 -17.83 2.08
N PRO A 347 36.14 -18.72 1.08
CA PRO A 347 35.15 -19.78 1.08
C PRO A 347 35.68 -20.97 1.90
N GLY A 348 34.83 -21.52 2.77
CA GLY A 348 35.11 -22.77 3.46
C GLY A 348 35.32 -22.62 4.96
N SER A 349 34.25 -22.79 5.72
CA SER A 349 34.33 -23.27 7.09
C SER A 349 33.15 -24.22 7.35
N PRO A 350 33.38 -25.41 7.92
CA PRO A 350 32.37 -26.43 8.09
C PRO A 350 31.36 -26.03 9.17
N VAL A 351 30.10 -26.36 8.90
CA VAL A 351 28.97 -26.27 9.82
C VAL A 351 29.29 -27.06 11.10
N LYS A 352 29.40 -26.36 12.24
CA LYS A 352 29.35 -27.02 13.55
C LYS A 352 27.92 -27.50 13.77
N GLN A 353 27.71 -28.81 13.72
CA GLN A 353 26.51 -29.47 14.23
C GLN A 353 26.34 -29.12 15.70
N SER A 354 25.15 -28.63 16.06
CA SER A 354 24.74 -28.45 17.45
C SER A 354 24.62 -29.79 18.18
N PRO A 355 24.89 -29.85 19.50
CA PRO A 355 24.85 -31.10 20.25
C PRO A 355 23.42 -31.60 20.44
N ALA A 356 23.28 -32.92 20.40
CA ALA A 356 22.08 -33.69 20.63
C ALA A 356 21.35 -33.30 21.92
N ILE A 357 20.05 -33.03 21.81
CA ILE A 357 19.12 -33.12 22.93
C ILE A 357 18.68 -34.59 22.99
N GLN A 358 19.43 -35.39 23.76
CA GLN A 358 18.94 -36.65 24.30
C GLN A 358 18.19 -36.35 25.61
N ALA A 359 16.87 -36.58 25.65
CA ALA A 359 16.19 -36.88 26.91
C ALA A 359 14.81 -37.53 26.71
N LYS A 360 14.74 -38.80 27.13
CA LYS A 360 13.62 -39.49 27.79
C LYS A 360 12.32 -39.71 27.00
N ALA A 361 12.30 -40.84 26.29
CA ALA A 361 11.13 -41.70 26.27
C ALA A 361 11.11 -42.52 27.59
N LYS A 362 10.11 -42.29 28.44
CA LYS A 362 9.72 -43.21 29.50
C LYS A 362 8.39 -43.86 29.10
N GLN A 363 8.49 -45.16 28.86
CA GLN A 363 7.51 -46.23 29.07
C GLN A 363 6.11 -45.80 29.54
N PHE A 364 5.10 -46.14 28.74
CA PHE A 364 3.87 -46.75 29.23
C PHE A 364 3.49 -47.87 28.25
N THR A 365 3.64 -49.09 28.72
CA THR A 365 2.84 -50.26 28.32
C THR A 365 1.51 -50.23 29.06
#